data_AF-A0AAV7Q554-F1
#
_entry.id   AF-A0AAV7Q554-F1
#
_cell.length_a   1.000
_cell.length_b   1.000
_cell.length_c   1.000
_cell.angle_alpha   90.00
_cell.angle_beta   90.00
_cell.angle_gamma   90.00
#
_symmetry.space_group_name_H-M   'P 1'
#
loop_
_entity.id
_entity.type
_entity.pdbx_description
1 polymer ?
#
loop_
_entity_poly.entity_id
_entity_poly.type
_entity_poly.pdbx_seq_one_letter_code
_entity_poly.pdbx_strand_id
1 'polypeptide(L)'
;MNSHGRTRRVIERTFGLLKARFRCLHMTGGSLMYSPKKVCQIIVACCMLHNLALRRQVPFLQEDGPDGGVVAAVEPVESEEEEGEEDDIDNRNTVIQQYFQ
;
A
#
# COMPACT_ATOMS: atom_id res chain seq x y z
N MET A 1 25.18 6.43 4.27
CA MET A 1 24.82 5.03 3.98
C MET A 1 23.43 4.60 4.50
N ASN A 2 22.56 5.53 4.94
CA ASN A 2 21.30 5.17 5.63
C ASN A 2 20.02 5.41 4.82
N SER A 3 20.11 6.05 3.64
CA SER A 3 18.96 6.39 2.81
C SER A 3 18.26 5.13 2.27
N HIS A 4 19.04 4.13 1.81
CA HIS A 4 18.49 2.84 1.37
C HIS A 4 17.74 2.09 2.46
N GLY A 5 18.19 2.17 3.71
CA GLY A 5 17.54 1.50 4.85
C GLY A 5 16.16 2.08 5.15
N ARG A 6 16.01 3.41 5.07
CA ARG A 6 14.71 4.09 5.27
C ARG A 6 13.72 3.72 4.17
N THR A 7 14.12 3.84 2.91
CA THR A 7 13.26 3.52 1.76
C THR A 7 12.79 2.06 1.80
N ARG A 8 13.69 1.12 2.09
CA ARG A 8 13.34 -0.29 2.21
C ARG A 8 12.28 -0.53 3.29
N ARG A 9 12.42 0.11 4.45
CA ARG A 9 11.50 -0.06 5.59
C ARG A 9 10.08 0.43 5.24
N VAL A 10 9.99 1.56 4.55
CA VAL A 10 8.71 2.11 4.06
C VAL A 10 8.06 1.18 3.06
N ILE A 11 8.83 0.67 2.09
CA ILE A 11 8.33 -0.25 1.07
C ILE A 11 7.85 -1.57 1.70
N GLU A 12 8.62 -2.15 2.62
CA GLU A 12 8.25 -3.38 3.33
C GLU A 12 6.97 -3.21 4.14
N ARG A 13 6.84 -2.11 4.89
CA ARG A 13 5.62 -1.78 5.63
C ARG A 13 4.42 -1.65 4.68
N THR A 14 4.59 -0.91 3.58
CA THR A 14 3.53 -0.70 2.58
C THR A 14 3.05 -2.03 2.00
N PHE A 15 3.97 -2.93 1.61
CA PHE A 15 3.60 -4.25 1.12
C PHE A 15 2.95 -5.14 2.18
N GLY A 16 3.35 -5.02 3.45
CA GLY A 16 2.68 -5.70 4.56
C GLY A 16 1.21 -5.30 4.66
N LEU A 17 0.93 -3.99 4.69
CA LEU A 17 -0.43 -3.45 4.76
C LEU A 17 -1.28 -3.84 3.54
N LEU A 18 -0.72 -3.78 2.34
CA LEU A 18 -1.42 -4.18 1.11
C LEU A 18 -1.77 -5.68 1.12
N LYS A 19 -0.86 -6.55 1.55
CA LYS A 19 -1.11 -7.99 1.65
C LYS A 19 -2.16 -8.33 2.71
N ALA A 20 -2.16 -7.61 3.82
CA ALA A 20 -3.13 -7.83 4.89
C ALA A 20 -4.54 -7.36 4.48
N ARG A 21 -4.65 -6.27 3.69
CA ARG A 21 -5.92 -5.73 3.19
C ARG A 21 -6.48 -6.42 1.97
N PHE A 22 -5.62 -6.88 1.07
CA PHE A 22 -6.04 -7.47 -0.20
C PHE A 22 -5.59 -8.93 -0.24
N ARG A 23 -6.51 -9.86 0.03
CA ARG A 23 -6.26 -11.30 -0.03
C ARG A 23 -5.68 -11.76 -1.37
N CYS A 24 -5.98 -11.08 -2.48
CA CYS A 24 -5.38 -11.38 -3.79
C CYS A 24 -3.87 -11.15 -3.86
N LEU A 25 -3.28 -10.42 -2.91
CA LEU A 25 -1.82 -10.25 -2.76
C LEU A 25 -1.23 -11.15 -1.67
N HIS A 26 -2.08 -11.75 -0.82
CA HIS A 26 -1.66 -12.64 0.25
C HIS A 26 -1.42 -14.05 -0.27
N MET A 27 -0.46 -14.77 0.31
CA MET A 27 -0.15 -16.15 -0.08
C MET A 27 -1.35 -17.10 0.02
N THR A 28 -2.27 -16.86 0.97
CA THR A 28 -3.50 -17.66 1.11
C THR A 28 -4.53 -17.41 0.02
N GLY A 29 -4.46 -16.28 -0.69
CA GLY A 29 -5.32 -15.99 -1.84
C GLY A 29 -4.81 -16.60 -3.15
N GLY A 30 -3.70 -17.34 -3.10
CA GLY A 30 -3.00 -17.88 -4.25
C GLY A 30 -1.91 -16.95 -4.78
N SER A 31 -1.06 -17.49 -5.66
CA SER A 31 -0.14 -16.66 -6.45
C SER A 31 -0.92 -15.97 -7.57
N LEU A 32 -0.64 -14.69 -7.83
CA LEU A 32 -1.23 -13.98 -8.97
C LEU A 32 -0.77 -14.63 -10.28
N MET A 33 -1.56 -15.55 -10.83
CA MET A 33 -1.28 -16.26 -12.09
C MET A 33 -1.62 -15.40 -13.31
N TYR A 34 -1.09 -14.18 -13.35
CA TYR A 34 -1.29 -13.22 -14.43
C TYR A 34 0.04 -12.85 -15.08
N SER A 35 -0.02 -12.28 -16.29
CA SER A 35 1.17 -11.70 -16.92
C SER A 35 1.73 -10.57 -16.05
N PRO A 36 3.05 -10.31 -16.09
CA PRO A 36 3.66 -9.24 -15.28
C PRO A 36 2.97 -7.89 -15.45
N LYS A 37 2.58 -7.55 -16.68
CA LYS A 37 1.81 -6.32 -16.98
C LYS A 37 0.49 -6.25 -16.21
N LYS A 38 -0.23 -7.37 -16.11
CA LYS A 38 -1.49 -7.46 -15.37
C LYS A 38 -1.27 -7.41 -13.86
N VAL A 39 -0.21 -8.05 -13.36
CA VAL A 39 0.18 -7.95 -11.95
C VAL A 39 0.47 -6.50 -11.56
N CYS A 40 1.23 -5.76 -12.38
CA CYS A 40 1.48 -4.33 -12.12
C CYS A 40 0.18 -3.52 -12.03
N GLN A 41 -0.79 -3.76 -12.92
CA GLN A 41 -2.10 -3.11 -12.87
C GLN A 41 -2.86 -3.42 -11.57
N ILE A 42 -2.81 -4.68 -11.11
CA ILE A 42 -3.44 -5.11 -9.85
C ILE A 42 -2.79 -4.40 -8.66
N ILE A 43 -1.46 -4.33 -8.61
CA ILE A 43 -0.73 -3.64 -7.54
C ILE A 43 -1.10 -2.15 -7.49
N VAL A 44 -1.11 -1.47 -8.65
CA VAL A 44 -1.49 -0.06 -8.74
C VAL A 44 -2.93 0.16 -8.24
N ALA A 45 -3.87 -0.70 -8.66
CA ALA A 45 -5.25 -0.65 -8.18
C ALA A 45 -5.33 -0.83 -6.66
N CYS A 46 -4.57 -1.75 -6.07
CA CYS A 46 -4.53 -1.96 -4.63
C CYS A 46 -3.99 -0.72 -3.89
N CYS A 47 -2.94 -0.07 -4.40
CA CYS A 47 -2.44 1.19 -3.84
C CYS A 47 -3.49 2.31 -3.89
N MET A 48 -4.18 2.47 -5.03
CA MET A 48 -5.24 3.47 -5.18
C MET A 48 -6.40 3.22 -4.21
N LEU A 49 -6.85 1.97 -4.09
CA LEU A 49 -7.92 1.57 -3.19
C LEU A 49 -7.53 1.73 -1.71
N HIS A 50 -6.28 1.40 -1.36
CA HIS A 50 -5.74 1.62 -0.02
C HIS A 50 -5.77 3.11 0.34
N ASN A 51 -5.26 3.97 -0.55
CA ASN A 51 -5.26 5.41 -0.33
C ASN A 51 -6.68 5.97 -0.21
N LEU A 52 -7.61 5.50 -1.05
CA LEU A 52 -9.02 5.87 -0.95
C LEU A 52 -9.61 5.44 0.41
N ALA A 53 -9.31 4.23 0.86
CA ALA A 53 -9.78 3.73 2.14
C ALA A 53 -9.25 4.56 3.32
N LEU A 54 -7.98 4.98 3.29
CA LEU A 54 -7.42 5.88 4.30
C LEU A 54 -8.18 7.22 4.32
N ARG A 55 -8.37 7.84 3.15
CA ARG A 55 -9.11 9.11 3.02
C ARG A 55 -10.56 9.02 3.50
N ARG A 56 -11.17 7.84 3.38
CA ARG A 56 -12.55 7.56 3.77
C ARG A 56 -12.66 6.98 5.19
N GLN A 57 -11.54 6.84 5.91
CA GLN A 57 -11.45 6.22 7.23
C GLN A 57 -12.14 4.84 7.28
N VAL A 58 -12.03 4.08 6.17
CA VAL A 58 -12.61 2.74 6.10
C VAL A 58 -11.79 1.81 7.00
N PRO A 59 -12.40 1.24 8.06
CA PRO A 59 -11.69 0.41 9.01
C PRO A 59 -10.96 -0.72 8.30
N PHE A 60 -9.74 -0.98 8.74
CA PHE A 60 -8.98 -2.10 8.26
C PHE A 60 -9.43 -3.35 9.05
N LEU A 61 -10.07 -4.28 8.35
CA LEU A 61 -10.52 -5.54 8.93
C LEU A 61 -9.43 -6.57 8.66
N GLN A 62 -8.73 -6.98 9.70
CA GLN A 62 -7.70 -8.00 9.66
C GLN A 62 -8.37 -9.31 10.09
N GLU A 63 -8.37 -10.33 9.23
CA GLU A 63 -8.92 -11.65 9.56
C GLU A 63 -7.81 -12.50 10.20
N ASP A 64 -7.59 -12.28 11.50
CA ASP A 64 -6.63 -13.05 12.28
C ASP A 64 -7.33 -14.23 12.97
N GLY A 65 -7.63 -15.29 12.22
CA GLY A 65 -7.99 -16.56 12.84
C GLY A 65 -8.64 -17.61 11.94
N PRO A 66 -8.56 -18.90 12.31
CA PRO A 66 -9.25 -19.98 11.61
C PRO A 66 -10.80 -19.89 11.65
N ASP A 67 -11.37 -18.93 12.39
CA ASP A 67 -12.81 -18.75 12.63
C ASP A 67 -13.41 -17.49 11.97
N GLY A 68 -12.65 -16.73 11.17
CA GLY A 68 -13.22 -15.58 10.41
C GLY A 68 -13.71 -14.41 11.28
N GLY A 69 -13.17 -14.26 12.49
CA GLY A 69 -13.44 -13.10 13.33
C GLY A 69 -12.80 -11.84 12.75
N VAL A 70 -13.62 -10.86 12.35
CA VAL A 70 -13.15 -9.55 11.91
C VAL A 70 -12.70 -8.72 13.11
N VAL A 71 -11.39 -8.51 13.27
CA VAL A 71 -10.89 -7.50 14.20
C VAL A 71 -10.63 -6.20 13.44
N ALA A 72 -11.22 -5.10 13.91
CA ALA A 72 -10.91 -3.77 13.41
C ALA A 72 -9.50 -3.41 13.88
N ALA A 73 -8.51 -3.62 13.03
CA ALA A 73 -7.15 -3.16 13.26
C ALA A 73 -7.15 -1.64 13.04
N VAL A 74 -7.23 -0.90 14.15
CA VAL A 74 -6.95 0.53 14.16
C VAL A 74 -5.43 0.66 14.08
N GLU A 75 -4.87 0.81 12.89
CA GLU A 75 -3.53 1.38 12.77
C GLU A 75 -3.64 2.84 13.23
N PRO A 76 -2.98 3.26 14.32
CA PRO A 76 -2.74 4.67 14.53
C PRO A 76 -1.74 5.07 13.45
N VAL A 77 -2.25 5.62 12.34
CA VAL A 77 -1.41 6.50 11.54
C VAL A 77 -1.29 7.75 12.39
N GLU A 78 -0.23 7.82 13.19
CA GLU A 78 0.31 9.11 13.61
C GLU A 78 0.49 9.90 12.33
N SER A 79 -0.48 10.78 12.08
CA SER A 79 -0.38 11.78 11.05
C SER A 79 0.61 12.76 11.64
N GLU A 80 1.90 12.48 11.48
CA GLU A 80 2.82 13.59 11.35
C GLU A 80 2.20 14.41 10.21
N GLU A 81 1.67 15.58 10.54
CA GLU A 81 1.35 16.60 9.55
C GLU A 81 2.70 16.94 8.89
N GLU A 82 3.16 16.08 7.98
CA GLU A 82 4.14 16.47 6.98
C GLU A 82 3.41 17.53 6.16
N GLU A 83 3.68 18.79 6.49
CA GLU A 83 3.52 19.90 5.55
C GLU A 83 4.04 19.38 4.22
N GLY A 84 3.12 19.15 3.28
CA GLY A 84 3.50 18.73 1.95
C GLY A 84 4.36 19.83 1.37
N GLU A 85 5.68 19.66 1.45
CA GLU A 85 6.64 20.41 0.68
C GLU A 85 6.18 20.26 -0.78
N GLU A 86 5.80 21.37 -1.40
CA GLU A 86 5.27 21.44 -2.77
C GLU A 86 6.18 20.67 -3.76
N ASP A 87 7.47 20.61 -3.41
CA ASP A 87 8.53 19.81 -4.01
C ASP A 87 8.24 18.30 -4.09
N ASP A 88 7.59 17.67 -3.11
CA ASP A 88 7.40 16.21 -3.09
C ASP A 88 6.33 15.76 -4.11
N ILE A 89 5.29 16.58 -4.29
CA ILE A 89 4.23 16.35 -5.30
C ILE A 89 4.78 16.55 -6.71
N ASP A 90 5.57 17.61 -6.92
CA ASP A 90 6.18 17.91 -8.21
C ASP A 90 7.28 16.92 -8.58
N ASN A 91 8.08 16.49 -7.60
CA ASN A 91 9.07 15.44 -7.81
C ASN A 91 8.40 14.10 -8.13
N ARG A 92 7.31 13.74 -7.43
CA ARG A 92 6.50 12.56 -7.76
C ARG A 92 5.93 12.65 -9.18
N ASN A 93 5.33 13.78 -9.56
CA ASN A 93 4.76 13.97 -10.89
C ASN A 93 5.85 13.92 -11.98
N THR A 94 7.02 14.47 -11.71
CA THR A 94 8.19 14.43 -12.62
C THR A 94 8.66 13.00 -12.86
N VAL A 95 8.82 12.21 -11.79
CA VAL A 95 9.18 10.79 -11.91
C VAL A 95 8.10 10.02 -12.67
N ILE A 96 6.82 10.29 -12.43
CA ILE A 96 5.73 9.62 -13.17
C ILE A 96 5.83 9.93 -14.68
N GLN A 97 5.98 11.20 -15.05
CA GLN A 97 6.10 11.62 -16.45
C GLN A 97 7.35 11.06 -17.13
N GLN A 98 8.47 10.97 -16.39
CA GLN A 98 9.73 10.47 -16.92
C GLN A 98 9.69 8.96 -17.22
N TYR A 99 8.96 8.18 -16.42
CA TYR A 99 9.02 6.71 -16.49
C TYR A 99 7.76 6.03 -17.04
N PHE A 100 6.61 6.70 -17.10
CA PHE A 100 5.32 6.05 -17.40
C PHE A 100 4.48 6.74 -18.49
N GLN A 101 5.12 7.22 -19.56
CA GLN A 101 4.49 7.82 -20.75
C GLN A 101 3.35 6.98 -21.35
#